data_AF-D4GCN4-F1
#
_entry.id   AF-D4GCN4-F1
#
_cell.length_a   1.000
_cell.length_b   1.000
_cell.length_c   1.000
_cell.angle_alpha   90.00
_cell.angle_beta   90.00
_cell.angle_gamma   90.00
#
_symmetry.space_group_name_H-M   'P 1'
#
loop_
_entity.id
_entity.type
_entity.pdbx_description
1 polymer ?
#
loop_
_entity_poly.entity_id
_entity_poly.type
_entity_poly.pdbx_seq_one_letter_code
_entity_poly.pdbx_strand_id
1 'polypeptide(L)'
;MSKAQISLCRRTAMIMLFAAQQDRIVHRFHGLGQGQDMLRSVVFIFMALLAGCSSSPKGVECPGEVSTLYGQSLGQTQGTIFDLVTSFSVSRDGASVQSGPLQSQDRFQYIPSAVTREGYYAQRLSDKQFRLINPYQDTLITWTCP
;
A
#
# COMPACT_ATOMS: atom_id res chain seq x y z
N MET A 1 2.12 -12.61 -6.54
CA MET A 1 3.42 -11.90 -6.42
C MET A 1 4.26 -12.58 -5.35
N SER A 2 5.45 -13.06 -5.72
CA SER A 2 6.32 -13.86 -4.84
C SER A 2 7.00 -12.98 -3.77
N LYS A 3 7.15 -13.50 -2.55
CA LYS A 3 7.79 -12.88 -1.38
C LYS A 3 9.19 -12.31 -1.68
N ALA A 4 9.87 -12.82 -2.71
CA ALA A 4 11.18 -12.34 -3.16
C ALA A 4 11.16 -10.88 -3.67
N GLN A 5 10.05 -10.43 -4.26
CA GLN A 5 9.93 -9.08 -4.84
C GLN A 5 9.84 -7.98 -3.77
N ILE A 6 9.24 -8.29 -2.61
CA ILE A 6 9.06 -7.33 -1.50
C ILE A 6 10.39 -7.10 -0.76
N SER A 7 11.20 -8.16 -0.60
CA SER A 7 12.53 -8.08 0.03
C SER A 7 13.52 -7.22 -0.77
N LEU A 8 13.43 -7.28 -2.11
CA LEU A 8 14.31 -6.54 -3.00
C LEU A 8 14.06 -5.02 -2.92
N CYS A 9 12.80 -4.61 -2.80
CA CYS A 9 12.40 -3.19 -2.74
C CYS A 9 12.93 -2.47 -1.48
N ARG A 10 12.98 -3.16 -0.33
CA ARG A 10 13.50 -2.59 0.93
C ARG A 10 15.02 -2.44 0.93
N ARG A 11 15.75 -3.28 0.20
CA ARG A 11 17.21 -3.18 0.06
C ARG A 11 17.62 -2.02 -0.85
N THR A 12 16.84 -1.72 -1.89
CA THR A 12 17.14 -0.62 -2.81
C THR A 12 17.02 0.77 -2.15
N ALA A 13 16.07 0.95 -1.24
CA ALA A 13 15.93 2.20 -0.47
C ALA A 13 17.15 2.49 0.43
N MET A 14 17.77 1.44 0.99
CA MET A 14 18.97 1.59 1.82
C MET A 14 20.23 1.89 0.98
N ILE A 15 20.31 1.35 -0.25
CA ILE A 15 21.42 1.60 -1.17
C ILE A 15 21.35 3.03 -1.74
N MET A 16 20.16 3.57 -1.99
CA MET A 16 20.01 4.97 -2.46
C MET A 16 20.43 6.00 -1.40
N LEU A 17 20.26 5.73 -0.10
CA LEU A 17 20.80 6.60 0.95
C LEU A 17 22.34 6.56 1.02
N PHE A 18 22.97 5.43 0.70
CA PHE A 18 24.44 5.35 0.64
C PHE A 18 25.02 5.98 -0.63
N ALA A 19 24.28 5.96 -1.75
CA ALA A 19 24.72 6.59 -2.99
C ALA A 19 24.70 8.14 -2.92
N ALA A 20 23.83 8.73 -2.08
CA ALA A 20 23.72 10.18 -1.93
C ALA A 20 24.88 10.81 -1.13
N GLN A 21 25.77 10.02 -0.51
CA GLN A 21 26.91 10.54 0.26
C GLN A 21 28.26 10.49 -0.50
N GLN A 22 28.27 10.04 -1.75
CA GLN A 22 29.50 9.89 -2.55
C GLN A 22 29.58 10.88 -3.74
N ASP A 23 28.91 12.04 -3.67
CA ASP A 23 28.90 13.04 -4.76
C ASP A 23 30.07 14.04 -4.69
N ARG A 24 31.25 13.60 -4.24
CA ARG A 24 32.45 14.47 -4.23
C ARG A 24 33.79 13.81 -4.52
N ILE A 25 33.87 12.78 -5.37
CA ILE A 25 35.18 12.34 -5.91
C ILE A 25 35.06 11.75 -7.33
N VAL A 26 34.71 12.54 -8.34
CA VAL A 26 35.11 12.19 -9.74
C VAL A 26 35.27 13.48 -10.58
N HIS A 27 36.31 14.25 -10.31
CA HIS A 27 36.93 15.05 -11.36
C HIS A 27 38.29 14.43 -11.65
N ARG A 28 38.60 14.33 -12.94
CA ARG A 28 39.81 13.76 -13.56
C ARG A 28 39.69 12.27 -13.87
N PHE A 29 39.23 11.97 -15.08
CA PHE A 29 39.98 11.12 -16.00
C PHE A 29 39.58 11.48 -17.44
N HIS A 30 40.48 12.21 -18.11
CA HIS A 30 40.52 12.35 -19.56
C HIS A 30 41.17 11.08 -20.11
N GLY A 31 40.58 10.45 -21.12
CA GLY A 31 41.31 9.56 -22.03
C GLY A 31 40.62 8.26 -22.42
N LEU A 32 40.46 8.12 -23.74
CA LEU A 32 40.40 6.88 -24.53
C LEU A 32 39.11 6.04 -24.50
N GLY A 33 38.56 5.86 -25.70
CA GLY A 33 37.96 4.59 -26.13
C GLY A 33 36.45 4.64 -26.40
N GLN A 34 36.09 4.59 -27.68
CA GLN A 34 34.75 4.46 -28.30
C GLN A 34 33.92 3.22 -27.88
N GLY A 35 34.07 2.72 -26.65
CA GLY A 35 33.25 1.64 -26.06
C GLY A 35 32.50 2.03 -24.78
N GLN A 36 32.68 3.27 -24.28
CA GLN A 36 32.07 3.74 -23.02
C GLN A 36 30.61 4.21 -23.15
N ASP A 37 30.16 4.57 -24.36
CA ASP A 37 28.82 5.13 -24.57
C ASP A 37 27.71 4.06 -24.54
N MET A 38 28.03 2.85 -25.00
CA MET A 38 27.08 1.74 -25.03
C MET A 38 26.82 1.20 -23.60
N LEU A 39 27.86 1.09 -22.77
CA LEU A 39 27.74 0.64 -21.38
C LEU A 39 26.97 1.66 -20.52
N ARG A 40 27.24 2.96 -20.70
CA ARG A 40 26.48 4.03 -20.03
C ARG A 40 25.01 3.99 -20.40
N SER A 41 24.71 3.85 -21.69
CA SER A 41 23.32 3.79 -22.17
C SER A 41 22.56 2.59 -21.60
N VAL A 42 23.19 1.42 -21.52
CA VAL A 42 22.58 0.23 -20.90
C VAL A 42 22.29 0.45 -19.41
N VAL A 43 23.20 1.09 -18.67
CA VAL A 43 23.00 1.41 -17.24
C VAL A 43 21.85 2.40 -17.03
N PHE A 44 21.74 3.43 -17.86
CA PHE A 44 20.63 4.39 -17.79
C PHE A 44 19.29 3.75 -18.14
N ILE A 45 19.25 2.87 -19.15
CA ILE A 45 18.06 2.11 -19.52
C ILE A 45 17.65 1.16 -18.38
N PHE A 46 18.62 0.48 -17.74
CA PHE A 46 18.37 -0.40 -16.60
C PHE A 46 17.81 0.37 -15.40
N MET A 47 18.36 1.54 -15.09
CA MET A 47 17.85 2.43 -14.04
C MET A 47 16.44 2.96 -14.35
N ALA A 48 16.16 3.32 -15.61
CA ALA A 48 14.84 3.77 -16.04
C ALA A 48 13.79 2.64 -15.95
N LEU A 49 14.16 1.40 -16.29
CA LEU A 49 13.31 0.21 -16.12
C LEU A 49 13.00 -0.10 -14.64
N LEU A 50 13.95 0.18 -13.73
CA LEU A 50 13.77 -0.04 -12.28
C LEU A 50 12.93 1.05 -11.58
N ALA A 51 12.81 2.25 -12.17
CA ALA A 51 12.01 3.34 -11.62
C ALA A 51 10.48 3.17 -11.85
N GLY A 52 10.07 2.14 -12.62
CA GLY A 52 8.72 2.02 -13.17
C GLY A 52 7.63 1.37 -12.31
N CYS A 53 7.79 1.15 -10.99
CA CYS A 53 6.79 0.40 -10.21
C CYS A 53 6.43 1.02 -8.84
N SER A 54 6.19 2.33 -8.79
CA SER A 54 5.59 2.96 -7.61
C SER A 54 4.33 3.76 -7.96
N SER A 55 3.33 3.11 -8.56
CA SER A 55 1.97 3.67 -8.54
C SER A 55 1.31 3.31 -7.21
N SER A 56 1.10 4.31 -6.36
CA SER A 56 0.23 4.13 -5.19
C SER A 56 -1.18 3.77 -5.68
N PRO A 57 -1.91 2.86 -4.99
CA PRO A 57 -3.27 2.53 -5.37
C PRO A 57 -4.12 3.80 -5.40
N LYS A 58 -4.90 3.96 -6.47
CA LYS A 58 -5.90 5.03 -6.51
C LYS A 58 -6.98 4.72 -5.47
N GLY A 59 -7.31 5.72 -4.66
CA GLY A 59 -8.45 5.62 -3.76
C GLY A 59 -9.74 5.51 -4.56
N VAL A 60 -10.66 4.66 -4.11
CA VAL A 60 -11.99 4.47 -4.70
C VAL A 60 -13.02 4.98 -3.72
N GLU A 61 -13.93 5.85 -4.17
CA GLU A 61 -15.06 6.29 -3.36
C GLU A 61 -16.11 5.19 -3.32
N CYS A 62 -16.46 4.75 -2.12
CA CYS A 62 -17.34 3.62 -1.88
C CYS A 62 -18.48 4.05 -0.94
N PRO A 63 -19.75 3.77 -1.29
CA PRO A 63 -20.85 3.89 -0.34
C PRO A 63 -20.64 2.91 0.82
N GLY A 64 -20.96 3.37 2.02
CA GLY A 64 -20.91 2.58 3.25
C GLY A 64 -22.25 2.55 3.94
N GLU A 65 -22.58 1.40 4.52
CA GLU A 65 -23.70 1.27 5.45
C GLU A 65 -23.17 1.26 6.88
N VAL A 66 -23.74 2.13 7.72
CA VAL A 66 -23.49 2.20 9.16
C VAL A 66 -24.58 1.42 9.87
N SER A 67 -24.21 0.48 10.71
CA SER A 67 -25.14 -0.29 11.54
C SER A 67 -24.56 -0.59 12.91
N THR A 68 -25.40 -1.02 13.84
CA THR A 68 -24.95 -1.55 15.13
C THR A 68 -24.29 -2.92 14.97
N LEU A 69 -23.58 -3.41 15.98
CA LEU A 69 -23.03 -4.77 15.93
C LEU A 69 -24.11 -5.86 15.83
N TYR A 70 -25.35 -5.51 16.19
CA TYR A 70 -26.53 -6.37 16.11
C TYR A 70 -27.31 -6.21 14.79
N GLY A 71 -26.83 -5.39 13.85
CA GLY A 71 -27.39 -5.25 12.51
C GLY A 71 -28.51 -4.22 12.38
N GLN A 72 -28.75 -3.37 13.39
CA GLN A 72 -29.68 -2.26 13.24
C GLN A 72 -29.02 -1.17 12.37
N SER A 73 -29.62 -0.85 11.22
CA SER A 73 -29.11 0.20 10.35
C SER A 73 -29.20 1.59 11.04
N LEU A 74 -28.10 2.32 11.02
CA LEU A 74 -27.96 3.68 11.55
C LEU A 74 -27.88 4.74 10.44
N GLY A 75 -27.79 4.30 9.18
CA GLY A 75 -27.77 5.16 7.99
C GLY A 75 -26.61 4.85 7.05
N GLN A 76 -26.42 5.72 6.06
CA GLN A 76 -25.39 5.57 5.04
C GLN A 76 -24.26 6.56 5.25
N THR A 77 -23.08 6.22 4.75
CA THR A 77 -21.89 7.06 4.74
C THR A 77 -21.14 6.90 3.41
N GLN A 78 -20.11 7.71 3.21
CA GLN A 78 -19.18 7.55 2.10
C GLN A 78 -17.76 7.48 2.66
N GLY A 79 -16.91 6.70 1.99
CA GLY A 79 -15.51 6.59 2.36
C GLY A 79 -14.65 6.31 1.14
N THR A 80 -13.43 6.84 1.14
CA THR A 80 -12.44 6.50 0.13
C THR A 80 -11.61 5.32 0.62
N ILE A 81 -11.67 4.20 -0.10
CA ILE A 81 -10.89 3.00 0.18
C ILE A 81 -9.61 3.00 -0.64
N PHE A 82 -8.48 2.77 0.03
CA PHE A 82 -7.20 2.48 -0.61
C PHE A 82 -6.82 1.05 -0.29
N ASP A 83 -6.93 0.16 -1.29
CA ASP A 83 -6.67 -1.26 -1.11
C ASP A 83 -5.23 -1.62 -1.52
N LEU A 84 -4.49 -2.24 -0.61
CA LEU A 84 -3.15 -2.81 -0.84
C LEU A 84 -3.22 -4.33 -0.72
N VAL A 85 -2.18 -5.04 -1.17
CA VAL A 85 -2.17 -6.51 -1.12
C VAL A 85 -2.40 -7.05 0.29
N THR A 86 -1.75 -6.45 1.29
CA THR A 86 -1.72 -6.95 2.68
C THR A 86 -2.43 -6.06 3.69
N SER A 87 -3.04 -4.96 3.25
CA SER A 87 -3.68 -3.97 4.10
C SER A 87 -4.65 -3.12 3.28
N PHE A 88 -5.54 -2.40 3.94
CA PHE A 88 -6.30 -1.32 3.34
C PHE A 88 -6.37 -0.12 4.30
N SER A 89 -6.68 1.06 3.77
CA SER A 89 -7.04 2.22 4.58
C SER A 89 -8.35 2.81 4.10
N VAL A 90 -9.09 3.39 5.03
CA VAL A 90 -10.32 4.12 4.76
C VAL A 90 -10.10 5.57 5.13
N SER A 91 -10.54 6.49 4.27
CA SER A 91 -10.53 7.93 4.53
C SER A 91 -11.97 8.46 4.46
N ARG A 92 -12.36 9.26 5.46
CA ARG A 92 -13.68 9.88 5.57
C ARG A 92 -13.58 11.16 6.39
N ASP A 93 -14.23 12.23 5.96
CA ASP A 93 -14.34 13.50 6.70
C ASP A 93 -12.98 14.06 7.18
N GLY A 94 -11.92 13.85 6.38
CA GLY A 94 -10.55 14.27 6.71
C GLY A 94 -9.80 13.36 7.70
N ALA A 95 -10.46 12.34 8.26
CA ALA A 95 -9.84 11.31 9.08
C ALA A 95 -9.50 10.07 8.24
N SER A 96 -8.38 9.41 8.54
CA SER A 96 -7.99 8.15 7.90
C SER A 96 -7.65 7.09 8.93
N VAL A 97 -8.18 5.88 8.71
CA VAL A 97 -7.95 4.70 9.54
C VAL A 97 -7.22 3.66 8.69
N GLN A 98 -6.10 3.17 9.20
CA GLN A 98 -5.37 2.07 8.57
C GLN A 98 -5.71 0.75 9.24
N SER A 99 -6.08 -0.26 8.45
CA SER A 99 -6.35 -1.61 8.96
C SER A 99 -5.14 -2.24 9.66
N GLY A 100 -3.93 -1.95 9.17
CA GLY A 100 -2.73 -2.69 9.54
C GLY A 100 -2.55 -3.96 8.70
N PRO A 101 -1.56 -4.81 9.03
CA PRO A 101 -1.30 -6.04 8.29
C PRO A 101 -2.42 -7.06 8.50
N LEU A 102 -3.16 -7.36 7.43
CA LEU A 102 -4.25 -8.34 7.46
C LEU A 102 -3.71 -9.74 7.76
N GLN A 103 -4.28 -10.36 8.77
CA GLN A 103 -4.01 -11.73 9.19
C GLN A 103 -4.98 -12.66 8.47
N SER A 104 -4.47 -13.33 7.44
CA SER A 104 -4.96 -14.60 6.86
C SER A 104 -4.33 -14.73 5.47
N GLN A 105 -3.66 -15.85 5.20
CA GLN A 105 -3.13 -16.16 3.87
C GLN A 105 -4.14 -16.94 3.00
N ASP A 106 -5.17 -17.55 3.62
CA ASP A 106 -6.23 -18.30 2.93
C ASP A 106 -7.57 -17.57 3.08
N ARG A 107 -7.95 -16.87 2.00
CA ARG A 107 -9.18 -16.08 1.91
C ARG A 107 -10.44 -16.92 1.71
N PHE A 108 -10.28 -18.22 1.41
CA PHE A 108 -11.41 -19.15 1.28
C PHE A 108 -11.83 -19.74 2.62
N GLN A 109 -10.93 -19.76 3.60
CA GLN A 109 -11.19 -20.29 4.94
C GLN A 109 -11.44 -19.19 5.97
N TYR A 110 -10.78 -18.03 5.84
CA TYR A 110 -10.87 -16.95 6.83
C TYR A 110 -10.94 -15.57 6.17
N ILE A 111 -11.75 -14.70 6.76
CA ILE A 111 -11.82 -13.28 6.39
C ILE A 111 -10.51 -12.59 6.82
N PRO A 112 -9.71 -12.06 5.88
CA PRO A 112 -8.51 -11.30 6.22
C PRO A 112 -8.87 -10.11 7.10
N SER A 113 -8.24 -10.03 8.27
CA SER A 113 -8.60 -9.07 9.31
C SER A 113 -7.42 -8.57 10.11
N ALA A 114 -7.56 -7.40 10.72
CA ALA A 114 -6.55 -6.81 11.58
C ALA A 114 -7.20 -5.91 12.63
N VAL A 115 -6.48 -5.64 13.72
CA VAL A 115 -6.85 -4.62 14.69
C VAL A 115 -6.07 -3.34 14.34
N THR A 116 -6.80 -2.24 14.15
CA THR A 116 -6.20 -0.95 13.83
C THR A 116 -5.47 -0.37 15.04
N ARG A 117 -4.69 0.69 14.84
CA ARG A 117 -3.98 1.37 15.94
C ARG A 117 -4.96 1.94 16.99
N GLU A 118 -6.14 2.34 16.54
CA GLU A 118 -7.23 2.90 17.34
C GLU A 118 -8.02 1.82 18.10
N GLY A 119 -7.72 0.54 17.87
CA GLY A 119 -8.43 -0.58 18.50
C GLY A 119 -9.70 -1.03 17.76
N TYR A 120 -9.91 -0.55 16.53
CA TYR A 120 -11.02 -1.01 15.69
C TYR A 120 -10.68 -2.35 15.05
N TYR A 121 -11.70 -3.14 14.72
CA TYR A 121 -11.51 -4.37 13.97
C TYR A 121 -11.80 -4.14 12.49
N ALA A 122 -10.78 -4.29 11.66
CA ALA A 122 -10.83 -4.09 10.22
C ALA A 122 -10.87 -5.44 9.49
N GLN A 123 -11.77 -5.59 8.52
CA GLN A 123 -11.95 -6.82 7.77
C GLN A 123 -12.07 -6.54 6.27
N ARG A 124 -11.43 -7.37 5.45
CA ARG A 124 -11.63 -7.43 4.00
C ARG A 124 -12.56 -8.61 3.71
N LEU A 125 -13.85 -8.34 3.52
CA LEU A 125 -14.87 -9.37 3.30
C LEU A 125 -14.78 -9.95 1.88
N SER A 126 -14.44 -9.11 0.91
CA SER A 126 -14.14 -9.50 -0.47
C SER A 126 -13.12 -8.53 -1.08
N ASP A 127 -12.87 -8.65 -2.38
CA ASP A 127 -12.10 -7.69 -3.17
C ASP A 127 -12.77 -6.30 -3.27
N LYS A 128 -14.07 -6.21 -2.97
CA LYS A 128 -14.85 -4.96 -3.07
C LYS A 128 -15.56 -4.56 -1.78
N GLN A 129 -15.55 -5.42 -0.76
CA GLN A 129 -16.23 -5.16 0.51
C GLN A 129 -15.25 -5.07 1.66
N PHE A 130 -15.31 -3.94 2.36
CA PHE A 130 -14.42 -3.60 3.46
C PHE A 130 -15.26 -3.23 4.66
N ARG A 131 -14.87 -3.71 5.83
CA ARG A 131 -15.60 -3.48 7.07
C ARG A 131 -14.69 -2.94 8.15
N LEU A 132 -15.19 -1.96 8.88
CA LEU A 132 -14.57 -1.45 10.09
C LEU A 132 -15.58 -1.54 11.23
N ILE A 133 -15.15 -2.11 12.35
CA ILE A 133 -15.97 -2.33 13.53
C ILE A 133 -15.35 -1.54 14.68
N ASN A 134 -16.11 -0.60 15.24
CA ASN A 134 -15.75 0.10 16.45
C ASN A 134 -16.52 -0.49 17.63
N PRO A 135 -15.89 -1.37 18.44
CA PRO A 135 -16.57 -2.02 19.56
C PRO A 135 -16.93 -1.04 20.69
N TYR A 136 -16.23 0.09 20.80
CA TYR A 136 -16.46 1.07 21.86
C TYR A 136 -17.76 1.87 21.67
N GLN A 137 -18.27 1.94 20.44
CA GLN A 137 -19.47 2.70 20.08
C GLN A 137 -20.62 1.83 19.59
N ASP A 138 -20.49 0.49 19.65
CA ASP A 138 -21.45 -0.44 19.04
C ASP A 138 -21.75 -0.08 17.58
N THR A 139 -20.70 0.23 16.80
CA THR A 139 -20.85 0.62 15.40
C THR A 139 -20.02 -0.23 14.47
N LEU A 140 -20.59 -0.51 13.32
CA LEU A 140 -20.00 -1.25 12.21
C LEU A 140 -20.29 -0.46 10.94
N ILE A 141 -19.27 -0.32 10.10
CA ILE A 141 -19.41 0.29 8.78
C ILE A 141 -18.94 -0.72 7.75
N THR A 142 -19.77 -1.00 6.76
CA THR A 142 -19.40 -1.84 5.60
C THR A 142 -19.44 -1.00 4.34
N TRP A 143 -18.29 -0.78 3.71
CA TRP A 143 -18.16 -0.13 2.41
C TRP A 143 -18.19 -1.16 1.29
N THR A 144 -18.94 -0.86 0.23
CA THR A 144 -19.01 -1.68 -0.98
C THR A 144 -18.57 -0.84 -2.18
N CYS A 145 -17.45 -1.22 -2.78
CA CYS A 145 -16.84 -0.51 -3.91
C CYS A 145 -17.34 -1.05 -5.26
N PRO A 146 -17.34 -0.23 -6.33
CA PRO A 146 -17.78 -0.62 -7.68
C PRO A 146 -16.93 -1.70 -8.35
#